data_AF-F0YIR9-F1
#
_entry.id   AF-F0YIR9-F1
#
_cell.length_a   1.000
_cell.length_b   1.000
_cell.length_c   1.000
_cell.angle_alpha   90.00
_cell.angle_beta   90.00
_cell.angle_gamma   90.00
#
_symmetry.space_group_name_H-M   'P 1'
#
loop_
_entity.id
_entity.type
_entity.pdbx_description
1 polymer ?
#
loop_
_entity_poly.entity_id
_entity_poly.type
_entity_poly.pdbx_seq_one_letter_code
_entity_poly.pdbx_strand_id
1 'polypeptide(L)'
;MWTDALQAGGQYSAPEISGTTVISELLVPTIQTVQSGLLLDLMMRAGGYPALFCGPPGSGKTVHARAALARLPRKKHRTAYLKLHATTSARAFSNALLGRLVKRRKGVHGPPINQKAVIFVDDINLPDVGGLGETQMPLELLRGLIENGSWFETPD
;
A
#
# COMPACT_ATOMS: atom_id res chain seq x y z
N MET A 1 11.91 11.83 -25.71
CA MET A 1 10.93 12.88 -26.06
C MET A 1 10.14 13.16 -24.80
N TRP A 2 10.07 14.42 -24.35
CA TRP A 2 9.23 14.80 -23.21
C TRP A 2 7.79 14.98 -23.68
N THR A 3 6.82 14.44 -22.95
CA THR A 3 5.39 14.56 -23.24
C THR A 3 4.68 15.20 -22.06
N ASP A 4 3.61 15.95 -22.31
CA ASP A 4 2.74 16.46 -21.23
C ASP A 4 2.18 15.25 -20.46
N ALA A 5 2.33 15.27 -19.12
CA ALA A 5 1.89 14.17 -18.28
C ALA A 5 0.36 13.95 -18.39
N LEU A 6 -0.43 15.00 -18.62
CA LEU A 6 -1.87 14.89 -18.84
C LEU A 6 -2.20 14.28 -20.21
N GLN A 7 -1.38 14.54 -21.24
CA GLN A 7 -1.56 13.89 -22.55
C GLN A 7 -1.06 12.43 -22.54
N ALA A 8 0.03 12.15 -21.82
CA ALA A 8 0.60 10.81 -21.69
C ALA A 8 -0.24 9.86 -20.82
N GLY A 9 -1.02 10.40 -19.88
CA GLY A 9 -2.00 9.65 -19.08
C GLY A 9 -3.27 9.23 -19.84
N GLY A 10 -3.38 9.59 -21.12
CA GLY A 10 -4.61 9.50 -21.90
C GLY A 10 -5.48 10.74 -21.72
N GLN A 11 -6.27 11.10 -22.73
CA GLN A 11 -7.28 12.16 -22.61
C GLN A 11 -8.21 11.80 -21.44
N TYR A 12 -8.10 12.54 -20.34
CA TYR A 12 -9.06 12.42 -19.25
C TYR A 12 -10.44 12.77 -19.79
N SER A 13 -11.31 11.77 -19.83
CA SER A 13 -12.74 11.98 -19.98
C SER A 13 -13.34 12.00 -18.57
N ALA A 14 -14.03 13.07 -18.23
CA ALA A 14 -14.73 13.15 -16.95
C ALA A 14 -15.71 11.97 -16.86
N PRO A 15 -15.71 11.21 -15.75
CA PRO A 15 -16.69 10.13 -15.57
C PRO A 15 -18.10 10.70 -15.67
N GLU A 16 -19.01 10.00 -16.34
CA GLU A 16 -20.41 10.36 -16.32
C GLU A 16 -20.92 10.31 -14.87
N ILE A 17 -21.35 11.46 -14.36
CA ILE A 17 -21.91 11.59 -13.02
C ILE A 17 -23.38 11.19 -13.13
N SER A 18 -23.69 9.96 -12.76
CA SER A 18 -25.06 9.45 -12.64
C SER A 18 -25.55 9.59 -11.19
N GLY A 19 -26.85 9.41 -10.95
CA GLY A 19 -27.43 9.47 -9.60
C GLY A 19 -26.88 8.42 -8.63
N THR A 20 -26.14 7.40 -9.10
CA THR A 20 -25.50 6.37 -8.27
C THR A 20 -24.01 6.62 -8.04
N THR A 21 -23.43 7.66 -8.62
CA THR A 21 -21.99 7.95 -8.49
C THR A 21 -21.66 8.42 -7.08
N VAL A 22 -20.77 7.69 -6.40
CA VAL A 22 -20.25 8.07 -5.08
C VAL A 22 -19.17 9.13 -5.24
N ILE A 23 -19.53 10.38 -5.01
CA ILE A 23 -18.64 11.54 -5.23
C ILE A 23 -17.32 11.42 -4.45
N SER A 24 -17.35 10.84 -3.25
CA SER A 24 -16.14 10.65 -2.43
C SER A 24 -15.13 9.64 -2.99
N GLU A 25 -15.51 8.86 -4.01
CA GLU A 25 -14.63 7.91 -4.70
C GLU A 25 -14.10 8.47 -6.04
N LEU A 26 -14.57 9.65 -6.45
CA LEU A 26 -14.16 10.29 -7.70
C LEU A 26 -12.74 10.87 -7.58
N LEU A 27 -11.79 10.28 -8.30
CA LEU A 27 -10.43 10.82 -8.40
C LEU A 27 -10.31 11.72 -9.64
N VAL A 28 -10.19 13.03 -9.44
CA VAL A 28 -9.95 13.99 -10.52
C VAL A 28 -8.45 14.00 -10.85
N PRO A 29 -8.03 13.69 -12.09
CA PRO A 29 -6.62 13.68 -12.43
C PRO A 29 -6.09 15.10 -12.58
N THR A 30 -5.12 15.41 -11.74
CA THR A 30 -4.20 16.56 -11.89
C THR A 30 -2.84 16.08 -12.38
N ILE A 31 -2.00 17.01 -12.86
CA ILE A 31 -0.61 16.73 -13.24
C ILE A 31 0.12 15.94 -12.14
N GLN A 32 -0.01 16.38 -10.87
CA GLN A 32 0.65 15.71 -9.75
C GLN A 32 0.12 14.28 -9.51
N THR A 33 -1.20 14.07 -9.60
CA THR A 33 -1.77 12.72 -9.41
C THR A 33 -1.34 11.77 -10.52
N VAL A 34 -1.27 12.24 -11.78
CA VAL A 34 -0.82 11.40 -12.91
C VAL A 34 0.66 11.05 -12.74
N GLN A 35 1.52 12.02 -12.45
CA GLN A 35 2.97 11.80 -12.27
C GLN A 35 3.27 10.87 -11.09
N SER A 36 2.69 11.14 -9.92
CA SER A 36 2.87 10.27 -8.74
C SER A 36 2.26 8.88 -8.94
N GLY A 37 1.13 8.79 -9.65
CA GLY A 37 0.50 7.53 -10.00
C GLY A 37 1.36 6.67 -10.95
N LEU A 38 2.03 7.31 -11.92
CA LEU A 38 2.99 6.66 -12.81
C LEU A 38 4.19 6.14 -12.02
N LEU A 39 4.75 6.94 -11.13
CA LEU A 39 5.87 6.54 -10.28
C LEU A 39 5.51 5.35 -9.40
N LEU A 40 4.34 5.37 -8.76
CA LEU A 40 3.84 4.25 -7.96
C LEU A 40 3.69 2.98 -8.82
N ASP A 41 3.12 3.10 -10.02
CA ASP A 41 2.95 1.96 -10.93
C ASP A 41 4.30 1.35 -11.35
N LEU A 42 5.29 2.20 -11.66
CA LEU A 42 6.66 1.77 -11.95
C LEU A 42 7.30 1.04 -10.77
N MET A 43 7.23 1.59 -9.56
CA MET A 43 7.78 0.98 -8.34
C MET A 43 7.17 -0.41 -8.07
N MET A 44 5.85 -0.53 -8.20
CA MET A 44 5.12 -1.78 -8.01
C MET A 44 5.47 -2.83 -9.08
N ARG A 45 5.66 -2.43 -10.34
CA ARG A 45 5.87 -3.35 -11.47
C ARG A 45 7.33 -3.73 -11.73
N ALA A 46 8.26 -2.78 -11.61
CA ALA A 46 9.66 -2.94 -12.01
C ALA A 46 10.44 -3.93 -11.12
N GLY A 47 10.02 -4.07 -9.86
CA GLY A 47 10.67 -4.97 -8.90
C GLY A 47 9.81 -5.26 -7.67
N GLY A 48 8.81 -4.43 -7.37
CA GLY A 48 8.14 -4.42 -6.07
C GLY A 48 8.97 -3.64 -5.05
N TYR A 49 9.50 -2.49 -5.47
CA TYR A 49 10.30 -1.64 -4.59
C TYR A 49 9.39 -0.98 -3.54
N PRO A 50 9.76 -1.02 -2.25
CA PRO A 50 9.06 -0.27 -1.22
C PRO A 50 9.05 1.23 -1.56
N ALA A 51 7.90 1.86 -1.42
CA ALA A 51 7.72 3.29 -1.66
C ALA A 51 6.98 3.91 -0.49
N LEU A 52 7.43 5.10 -0.07
CA LEU A 52 6.78 5.89 0.95
C LEU A 52 6.05 7.06 0.29
N PHE A 53 4.73 7.13 0.46
CA PHE A 53 3.91 8.18 -0.12
C PHE A 53 3.44 9.16 0.97
N CYS A 54 4.21 10.22 1.19
CA CYS A 54 4.02 11.20 2.26
C CYS A 54 3.29 12.47 1.83
N GLY A 55 2.71 13.17 2.80
CA GLY A 55 2.07 14.48 2.63
C GLY A 55 1.08 14.78 3.76
N PRO A 56 0.57 16.01 3.88
CA PRO A 56 -0.31 16.43 4.96
C PRO A 56 -1.64 15.63 4.98
N PRO A 57 -2.33 15.50 6.14
CA PRO A 57 -3.65 14.90 6.20
C PRO A 57 -4.63 15.55 5.22
N GLY A 58 -5.58 14.79 4.68
CA GLY A 58 -6.55 15.29 3.70
C GLY A 58 -6.04 15.48 2.27
N SER A 59 -4.75 15.25 1.99
CA SER A 59 -4.18 15.42 0.63
C SER A 59 -4.50 14.28 -0.36
N GLY A 60 -5.52 13.46 -0.11
CA GLY A 60 -5.97 12.39 -1.02
C GLY A 60 -5.03 11.17 -1.15
N LYS A 61 -3.98 11.06 -0.33
CA LYS A 61 -2.94 10.00 -0.46
C LYS A 61 -3.52 8.58 -0.46
N THR A 62 -4.39 8.29 0.50
CA THR A 62 -5.03 6.98 0.65
C THR A 62 -5.89 6.64 -0.57
N VAL A 63 -6.68 7.60 -1.07
CA VAL A 63 -7.52 7.40 -2.27
C VAL A 63 -6.64 7.14 -3.49
N HIS A 64 -5.58 7.94 -3.64
CA HIS A 64 -4.65 7.81 -4.77
C HIS A 64 -3.89 6.49 -4.78
N ALA A 65 -3.37 6.06 -3.63
CA ALA A 65 -2.68 4.78 -3.49
C ALA A 65 -3.62 3.60 -3.76
N ARG A 66 -4.86 3.65 -3.25
CA ARG A 66 -5.88 2.63 -3.52
C ARG A 66 -6.23 2.56 -5.02
N ALA A 67 -6.38 3.71 -5.68
CA ALA A 67 -6.61 3.77 -7.11
C ALA A 67 -5.43 3.15 -7.90
N ALA A 68 -4.19 3.40 -7.49
CA ALA A 68 -3.01 2.80 -8.09
C ALA A 68 -2.99 1.27 -7.93
N LEU A 69 -3.28 0.76 -6.74
CA LEU A 69 -3.36 -0.69 -6.48
C LEU A 69 -4.47 -1.35 -7.30
N ALA A 70 -5.62 -0.69 -7.48
CA ALA A 70 -6.74 -1.21 -8.26
C ALA A 70 -6.40 -1.40 -9.75
N ARG A 71 -5.42 -0.66 -10.28
CA ARG A 71 -4.94 -0.79 -11.67
C ARG A 71 -4.00 -1.98 -11.88
N LEU A 72 -3.52 -2.64 -10.82
CA LEU A 72 -2.63 -3.78 -10.95
C LEU A 72 -3.38 -5.02 -11.49
N PRO A 73 -2.79 -5.78 -12.44
CA PRO A 73 -3.42 -6.98 -12.97
C PRO A 73 -3.63 -8.04 -11.87
N ARG A 74 -4.90 -8.35 -11.55
CA ARG A 74 -5.29 -9.30 -10.47
C ARG A 74 -4.74 -10.72 -10.66
N LYS A 75 -4.44 -11.11 -11.91
CA LYS A 75 -3.81 -12.41 -12.22
C LYS A 75 -2.36 -12.49 -11.74
N LYS A 76 -1.66 -11.34 -11.64
CA LYS A 76 -0.24 -11.25 -11.27
C LYS A 76 -0.02 -10.65 -9.88
N HIS A 77 -0.99 -9.91 -9.35
CA HIS A 77 -0.86 -9.19 -8.10
C HIS A 77 -2.04 -9.44 -7.18
N ARG A 78 -1.73 -9.68 -5.91
CA ARG A 78 -2.68 -9.66 -4.79
C ARG A 78 -2.43 -8.40 -3.98
N THR A 79 -3.40 -7.50 -3.94
CA THR A 79 -3.29 -6.24 -3.20
C THR A 79 -3.90 -6.40 -1.80
N ALA A 80 -3.32 -5.71 -0.82
CA ALA A 80 -3.87 -5.62 0.52
C ALA A 80 -3.71 -4.22 1.09
N TYR A 81 -4.64 -3.86 1.97
CA TYR A 81 -4.65 -2.60 2.70
C TYR A 81 -4.63 -2.91 4.20
N LEU A 82 -3.65 -2.33 4.89
CA LEU A 82 -3.50 -2.36 6.33
C LEU A 82 -3.50 -0.92 6.83
N LYS A 83 -4.15 -0.69 7.96
CA LYS A 83 -4.17 0.60 8.63
C LYS A 83 -3.60 0.41 10.03
N LEU A 84 -2.60 1.21 10.39
CA LEU A 84 -2.10 1.23 11.76
C LEU A 84 -2.94 2.18 12.61
N HIS A 85 -2.99 1.87 13.89
CA HIS A 85 -3.61 2.65 14.95
C HIS A 85 -2.61 2.82 16.10
N ALA A 86 -2.81 3.81 16.97
CA ALA A 86 -1.92 4.09 18.11
C ALA A 86 -1.67 2.85 18.97
N THR A 87 -2.70 2.03 19.19
CA THR A 87 -2.64 0.81 20.02
C THR A 87 -2.26 -0.46 19.24
N THR A 88 -1.80 -0.33 17.99
CA THR A 88 -1.43 -1.51 17.19
C THR A 88 -0.19 -2.15 17.77
N SER A 89 -0.32 -3.36 18.31
CA SER A 89 0.82 -4.15 18.77
C SER A 89 1.54 -4.81 17.61
N ALA A 90 2.81 -5.19 17.81
CA ALA A 90 3.57 -5.95 16.81
C ALA A 90 2.86 -7.27 16.43
N ARG A 91 2.24 -7.94 17.41
CA ARG A 91 1.45 -9.16 17.19
C ARG A 91 0.20 -8.89 16.35
N ALA A 92 -0.53 -7.80 16.63
CA ALA A 92 -1.69 -7.41 15.84
C ALA A 92 -1.30 -7.10 14.39
N PHE A 93 -0.21 -6.36 14.18
CA PHE A 93 0.31 -6.06 12.85
C PHE A 93 0.75 -7.34 12.10
N SER A 94 1.52 -8.22 12.76
CA SER A 94 1.94 -9.51 12.21
C SER A 94 0.73 -10.35 11.79
N ASN A 95 -0.27 -10.51 12.66
CA ASN A 95 -1.48 -11.28 12.35
C ASN A 95 -2.27 -10.67 11.20
N ALA A 96 -2.42 -9.35 11.19
CA ALA A 96 -3.11 -8.64 10.11
C ALA A 96 -2.42 -8.82 8.77
N LEU A 97 -1.08 -8.81 8.77
CA LEU A 97 -0.24 -9.02 7.59
C LEU A 97 -0.28 -10.48 7.09
N LEU A 98 -0.04 -11.45 7.97
CA LEU A 98 -0.10 -12.88 7.66
C LEU A 98 -1.48 -13.28 7.14
N GLY A 99 -2.56 -12.71 7.70
CA GLY A 99 -3.92 -12.92 7.24
C GLY A 99 -4.19 -12.47 5.79
N ARG A 100 -3.31 -11.66 5.19
CA ARG A 100 -3.39 -11.27 3.76
C ARG A 100 -2.64 -12.22 2.85
N LEU A 101 -1.84 -13.12 3.41
CA LEU A 101 -1.01 -14.07 2.71
C LEU A 101 -1.60 -15.48 2.79
N VAL A 102 -1.10 -16.38 1.94
CA VAL A 102 -1.46 -17.80 1.97
C VAL A 102 -0.37 -18.54 2.76
N LYS A 103 -0.79 -19.38 3.70
CA LYS A 103 0.10 -20.31 4.39
C LYS A 103 0.54 -21.39 3.40
N ARG A 104 1.84 -21.46 3.12
CA ARG A 104 2.43 -22.46 2.20
C ARG A 104 2.87 -23.72 2.94
N ARG A 105 3.51 -23.54 4.10
CA ARG A 105 3.95 -24.58 5.03
C ARG A 105 4.14 -23.98 6.43
N LYS A 106 4.51 -24.78 7.43
CA LYS A 106 4.77 -24.31 8.80
C LYS A 106 5.79 -23.15 8.79
N GLY A 107 5.40 -22.01 9.34
CA GLY A 107 6.23 -20.79 9.41
C GLY A 107 6.49 -20.08 8.08
N VAL A 108 5.84 -20.47 6.98
CA VAL A 108 6.03 -19.81 5.67
C VAL A 108 4.72 -19.35 5.09
N HIS A 109 4.57 -18.04 5.02
CA HIS A 109 3.45 -17.34 4.41
C HIS A 109 3.92 -16.53 3.21
N GLY A 110 3.10 -16.46 2.16
CA GLY A 110 3.43 -15.68 0.98
C GLY A 110 2.22 -15.48 0.07
N PRO A 111 2.36 -14.71 -1.02
CA PRO A 111 1.31 -14.60 -2.01
C PRO A 111 0.99 -15.98 -2.63
N PRO A 112 -0.19 -16.13 -3.27
CA PRO A 112 -0.47 -17.29 -4.11
C PRO A 112 0.66 -17.55 -5.12
N ILE A 113 0.82 -18.82 -5.51
CA ILE A 113 1.82 -19.20 -6.52
C ILE A 113 1.56 -18.38 -7.80
N ASN A 114 2.65 -17.89 -8.42
CA ASN A 114 2.63 -17.02 -9.61
C ASN A 114 2.00 -15.63 -9.40
N GLN A 115 1.79 -15.19 -8.15
CA GLN A 115 1.37 -13.83 -7.83
C GLN A 115 2.39 -13.12 -6.93
N LYS A 116 2.43 -11.78 -7.02
CA LYS A 116 3.13 -10.89 -6.08
C LYS A 116 2.13 -10.28 -5.10
N ALA A 117 2.51 -10.14 -3.83
CA ALA A 117 1.72 -9.36 -2.86
C ALA A 117 2.14 -7.89 -2.93
N VAL A 118 1.17 -6.97 -2.96
CA VAL A 118 1.43 -5.53 -2.83
C VAL A 118 0.59 -5.00 -1.67
N ILE A 119 1.24 -4.52 -0.63
CA ILE A 119 0.60 -4.22 0.65
C ILE A 119 0.78 -2.73 0.91
N PHE A 120 -0.33 -2.02 1.01
CA PHE A 120 -0.32 -0.62 1.42
C PHE A 120 -0.60 -0.53 2.90
N VAL A 121 0.28 0.18 3.61
CA VAL A 121 0.17 0.44 5.04
C VAL A 121 -0.11 1.92 5.23
N ASP A 122 -1.27 2.24 5.78
CA ASP A 122 -1.70 3.60 6.10
C ASP A 122 -1.34 3.97 7.54
N ASP A 123 -1.20 5.27 7.81
CA ASP A 123 -0.92 5.85 9.14
C ASP A 123 0.32 5.24 9.83
N ILE A 124 1.43 5.06 9.10
CA ILE A 124 2.68 4.52 9.66
C ILE A 124 3.26 5.36 10.81
N ASN A 125 2.92 6.63 10.88
CA ASN A 125 3.37 7.56 11.92
C ASN A 125 2.51 7.53 13.18
N LEU A 126 1.43 6.75 13.20
CA LEU A 126 0.45 6.73 14.29
C LEU A 126 0.76 5.78 15.47
N PRO A 127 1.43 4.62 15.31
CA PRO A 127 1.72 3.73 16.43
C PRO A 127 2.37 4.44 17.62
N ASP A 128 1.93 4.13 18.84
CA ASP A 128 2.48 4.75 20.04
C ASP A 128 3.92 4.29 20.31
N VAL A 129 4.70 5.17 20.92
CA VAL A 129 6.06 4.90 21.34
C VAL A 129 5.97 4.18 22.68
N GLY A 130 6.27 2.87 22.70
CA GLY A 130 6.05 2.05 23.90
C GLY A 130 6.85 2.53 25.12
N GLY A 131 6.44 2.10 26.32
CA GLY A 131 7.11 2.46 27.59
C GLY A 131 8.55 1.96 27.76
N LEU A 132 9.09 1.21 26.80
CA LEU A 132 10.47 0.68 26.78
C LEU A 132 11.43 1.51 25.89
N GLY A 133 11.06 2.75 25.55
CA GLY A 133 11.89 3.66 24.76
C GLY A 133 11.31 3.94 23.38
N GLU A 134 12.00 4.80 22.62
CA GLU A 134 11.64 5.45 21.35
C GLU A 134 11.23 4.52 20.18
N THR A 135 10.95 3.24 20.42
CA THR A 135 10.75 2.21 19.42
C THR A 135 9.27 1.88 19.21
N GLN A 136 8.80 2.08 17.98
CA GLN A 136 7.48 1.64 17.52
C GLN A 136 7.57 0.21 16.98
N MET A 137 7.30 -0.79 17.83
CA MET A 137 7.48 -2.21 17.47
C MET A 137 6.82 -2.66 16.15
N PRO A 138 5.60 -2.20 15.77
CA PRO A 138 5.03 -2.53 14.46
C PRO A 138 5.89 -2.06 13.28
N LEU A 139 6.57 -0.91 13.42
CA LEU A 139 7.44 -0.37 12.39
C LEU A 139 8.76 -1.15 12.31
N GLU A 140 9.31 -1.62 13.43
CA GLU A 140 10.48 -2.50 13.40
C GLU A 140 10.19 -3.82 12.68
N LEU A 141 8.99 -4.38 12.85
CA LEU A 141 8.57 -5.57 12.11
C LEU A 141 8.47 -5.26 10.60
N LEU A 142 7.86 -4.13 10.24
CA LEU A 142 7.78 -3.69 8.85
C LEU A 142 9.18 -3.46 8.24
N ARG A 143 10.09 -2.84 8.99
CA ARG A 143 11.49 -2.62 8.57
C ARG A 143 12.20 -3.96 8.33
N GLY A 144 12.11 -4.88 9.29
CA GLY A 144 12.71 -6.21 9.16
C GLY A 144 12.15 -7.00 7.97
N LEU A 145 10.86 -6.86 7.67
CA LEU A 145 10.26 -7.44 6.47
C LEU A 145 10.81 -6.83 5.17
N ILE A 146 10.99 -5.51 5.12
CA ILE A 146 11.53 -4.82 3.95
C ILE A 146 12.99 -5.24 3.72
N GLU A 147 13.78 -5.33 4.77
CA GLU A 147 15.22 -5.64 4.70
C GLU A 147 15.48 -7.12 4.42
N ASN A 148 14.80 -8.02 5.14
CA ASN A 148 15.12 -9.45 5.16
C ASN A 148 14.09 -10.32 4.41
N GLY A 149 12.96 -9.75 3.97
CA GLY A 149 11.86 -10.48 3.33
C GLY A 149 11.14 -11.46 4.27
N SER A 150 11.46 -11.46 5.57
CA SER A 150 10.95 -12.39 6.57
C SER A 150 11.10 -11.83 7.99
N TRP A 151 10.34 -12.38 8.92
CA TRP A 151 10.48 -12.16 10.37
C TRP A 151 10.13 -13.44 11.12
N PHE A 152 10.56 -13.54 12.37
CA PHE A 152 10.24 -14.69 13.22
C PHE A 152 8.87 -14.51 13.87
N GLU A 153 8.04 -15.55 13.81
CA GLU A 153 6.83 -15.64 14.62
C GLU A 153 7.26 -15.80 16.09
N THR A 154 6.76 -14.95 16.98
CA THR A 154 6.92 -15.18 18.41
C THR A 154 6.13 -16.43 18.82
N PRO A 155 6.74 -17.38 19.55
CA PRO A 155 6.01 -18.50 20.13
C PRO A 155 4.84 -18.00 20.99
N ASP A 156 3.80 -18.82 21.07
CA ASP A 156 2.67 -18.60 21.99
C ASP A 156 3.12 -18.61 23.46
#